data_AF-A0A367YPJ9-F1
#
_entry.id   AF-A0A367YPJ9-F1
#
_cell.length_a   1.000
_cell.length_b   1.000
_cell.length_c   1.000
_cell.angle_alpha   90.00
_cell.angle_beta   90.00
_cell.angle_gamma   90.00
#
_symmetry.space_group_name_H-M   'P 1'
#
loop_
_entity.id
_entity.type
_entity.pdbx_description
1 polymer ?
#
loop_
_entity_poly.entity_id
_entity_poly.type
_entity_poly.pdbx_seq_one_letter_code
_entity_poly.pdbx_strand_id
1 'polypeptide(L)'
;MPTLFHRYNELLKRRPWITNSLGCGIFFTIGDYAAQSLFPKEPDLPLDHKRMIRAGLYGSCFFAPISVLWHGKTLPKLKNPFINLFRRKKMEQVPAMRKKLHFYDSVFRMGIDQLIFPGLVWIPLYNTVMVILAGRDDPFQVIQDKLYNNWWRVLSANWTVWPGFQLFNLYFIPVHLRIVALNIWATGWNTFLSFVHNTKGHGHGSGHRLEEIVDIDDDEQEFYVFYD
;
A
#
# COMPACT_ATOMS: atom_id res chain seq x y z
N MET A 1 -25.99 4.46 23.60
CA MET A 1 -24.54 4.23 23.80
C MET A 1 -23.79 4.48 22.49
N PRO A 2 -22.51 4.91 22.48
CA PRO A 2 -21.74 5.03 21.24
C PRO A 2 -21.47 3.65 20.62
N THR A 3 -21.70 3.54 19.31
CA THR A 3 -21.51 2.32 18.51
C THR A 3 -20.05 1.89 18.43
N LEU A 4 -19.78 0.62 18.06
CA LEU A 4 -18.42 0.12 17.87
C LEU A 4 -17.63 0.96 16.85
N PHE A 5 -18.25 1.32 15.72
CA PHE A 5 -17.66 2.19 14.71
C PHE A 5 -17.32 3.59 15.26
N HIS A 6 -18.19 4.18 16.08
CA HIS A 6 -17.89 5.47 16.73
C HIS A 6 -16.70 5.37 17.67
N ARG A 7 -16.63 4.31 18.50
CA ARG A 7 -15.50 4.05 19.41
C ARG A 7 -14.19 3.87 18.63
N TYR A 8 -14.22 3.11 17.53
CA TYR A 8 -13.06 2.89 16.67
C TYR A 8 -12.57 4.19 16.01
N ASN A 9 -13.47 5.02 15.49
CA ASN A 9 -13.13 6.34 14.95
C ASN A 9 -12.50 7.26 16.00
N GLU A 10 -12.98 7.23 17.25
CA GLU A 10 -12.38 8.00 18.34
C GLU A 10 -10.99 7.47 18.72
N LEU A 11 -10.78 6.14 18.69
CA LEU A 11 -9.45 5.54 18.90
C LEU A 11 -8.47 5.95 17.79
N LEU A 12 -8.88 5.90 16.51
CA LEU A 12 -8.07 6.35 15.37
C LEU A 12 -7.62 7.82 15.50
N LYS A 13 -8.46 8.69 16.08
CA LYS A 13 -8.11 10.10 16.33
C LYS A 13 -7.22 10.28 17.57
N ARG A 14 -7.55 9.61 18.69
CA ARG A 14 -6.90 9.81 20.00
C ARG A 14 -5.57 9.05 20.14
N ARG A 15 -5.47 7.86 19.55
CA ARG A 15 -4.30 6.96 19.63
C ARG A 15 -3.92 6.42 18.24
N PRO A 16 -3.66 7.30 17.24
CA PRO A 16 -3.48 6.90 15.84
C PRO A 16 -2.38 5.86 15.65
N TRP A 17 -1.25 5.98 16.36
CA TRP A 17 -0.14 5.02 16.26
C TRP A 17 -0.58 3.59 16.62
N ILE A 18 -1.05 3.37 17.85
CA ILE A 18 -1.43 2.05 18.34
C ILE A 18 -2.61 1.48 17.53
N THR A 19 -3.63 2.30 17.25
CA THR A 19 -4.84 1.83 16.55
C THR A 19 -4.55 1.44 15.10
N ASN A 20 -3.66 2.15 14.41
CA ASN A 20 -3.24 1.74 13.06
C ASN A 20 -2.23 0.60 13.09
N SER A 21 -1.31 0.51 14.05
CA SER A 21 -0.41 -0.66 14.17
C SER A 21 -1.18 -1.97 14.36
N LEU A 22 -2.16 -2.00 15.27
CA LEU A 22 -3.01 -3.18 15.43
C LEU A 22 -3.88 -3.44 14.19
N GLY A 23 -4.46 -2.38 13.61
CA GLY A 23 -5.29 -2.49 12.40
C GLY A 23 -4.54 -3.03 11.18
N CYS A 24 -3.39 -2.43 10.84
CA CYS A 24 -2.57 -2.87 9.72
C CYS A 24 -2.02 -4.28 9.94
N GLY A 25 -1.60 -4.65 11.16
CA GLY A 25 -1.18 -6.03 11.45
C GLY A 25 -2.26 -7.05 11.09
N ILE A 26 -3.50 -6.79 11.51
CA ILE A 26 -4.67 -7.62 11.15
C ILE A 26 -4.92 -7.62 9.64
N PHE A 27 -4.93 -6.46 8.98
CA PHE A 27 -5.16 -6.38 7.53
C PHE A 27 -4.10 -7.08 6.68
N PHE A 28 -2.82 -6.99 7.06
CA PHE A 28 -1.75 -7.68 6.34
C PHE A 28 -1.82 -9.20 6.55
N THR A 29 -2.08 -9.68 7.77
CA THR A 29 -2.28 -11.12 8.01
C THR A 29 -3.52 -11.66 7.30
N ILE A 30 -4.64 -10.92 7.27
CA ILE A 30 -5.84 -11.31 6.52
C ILE A 30 -5.60 -11.29 5.01
N GLY A 31 -4.90 -10.27 4.50
CA GLY A 31 -4.61 -10.16 3.07
C GLY A 31 -3.69 -11.26 2.57
N ASP A 32 -2.68 -11.63 3.37
CA ASP A 32 -1.78 -12.74 3.06
C ASP A 32 -2.53 -14.09 3.13
N TYR A 33 -3.36 -14.30 4.16
CA TYR A 33 -4.25 -15.47 4.23
C TYR A 33 -5.20 -15.57 3.02
N ALA A 34 -5.81 -14.46 2.61
CA ALA A 34 -6.73 -14.43 1.48
C ALA A 34 -6.02 -14.74 0.15
N ALA A 35 -4.84 -14.17 -0.07
CA ALA A 35 -4.00 -14.48 -1.23
C ALA A 35 -3.68 -15.99 -1.29
N GLN A 36 -3.15 -16.55 -0.20
CA GLN A 36 -2.81 -17.98 -0.13
C GLN A 36 -4.03 -18.91 -0.26
N SER A 37 -5.18 -18.55 0.33
CA SER A 37 -6.36 -19.43 0.38
C SER A 37 -7.24 -19.39 -0.86
N LEU A 38 -7.30 -18.25 -1.55
CA LEU A 38 -8.14 -18.08 -2.75
C LEU A 38 -7.39 -18.43 -4.03
N PHE A 39 -6.09 -18.14 -4.06
CA PHE A 39 -5.22 -18.33 -5.21
C PHE A 39 -3.92 -19.01 -4.78
N PRO A 40 -3.97 -20.27 -4.30
CA PRO A 40 -2.76 -21.01 -3.97
C PRO A 40 -1.96 -21.30 -5.24
N LYS A 41 -0.62 -21.30 -5.13
CA LYS A 41 0.28 -21.60 -6.26
C LYS A 41 0.13 -23.05 -6.74
N GLU A 42 -0.05 -23.97 -5.81
CA GLU A 42 -0.37 -25.38 -6.08
C GLU A 42 -1.62 -25.78 -5.29
N PRO A 43 -2.55 -26.59 -5.85
CA PRO A 43 -3.84 -26.87 -5.21
C PRO A 43 -3.77 -27.47 -3.79
N ASP A 44 -2.72 -28.26 -3.52
CA ASP A 44 -2.52 -28.99 -2.27
C ASP A 44 -1.51 -28.30 -1.32
N LEU A 45 -1.06 -27.08 -1.63
CA LEU A 45 -0.04 -26.38 -0.85
C LEU A 45 -0.60 -25.94 0.53
N PRO A 46 0.04 -26.32 1.65
CA PRO A 46 -0.39 -25.88 2.97
C PRO A 46 -0.14 -24.38 3.18
N LEU A 47 -0.98 -23.74 4.00
CA LEU A 47 -0.84 -22.33 4.37
C LEU A 47 0.50 -22.08 5.09
N ASP A 48 1.31 -21.17 4.55
CA ASP A 48 2.51 -20.68 5.22
C ASP A 48 2.12 -19.70 6.33
N HIS A 49 2.00 -20.24 7.54
CA HIS A 49 1.80 -19.48 8.76
C HIS A 49 2.98 -18.55 9.11
N LYS A 50 4.21 -18.89 8.71
CA LYS A 50 5.37 -18.02 8.93
C LYS A 50 5.24 -16.76 8.07
N ARG A 51 4.88 -16.89 6.79
CA ARG A 51 4.53 -15.76 5.90
C ARG A 51 3.46 -14.87 6.50
N MET A 52 2.35 -15.44 6.99
CA MET A 52 1.26 -14.70 7.63
C MET A 52 1.72 -13.90 8.86
N ILE A 53 2.62 -14.46 9.67
CA ILE A 53 3.24 -13.79 10.83
C ILE A 53 4.18 -12.68 10.37
N ARG A 54 5.05 -12.92 9.38
CA ARG A 54 5.94 -11.90 8.78
C ARG A 54 5.14 -10.72 8.23
N ALA A 55 4.04 -10.98 7.51
CA ALA A 55 3.13 -9.96 7.00
C ALA A 55 2.49 -9.13 8.13
N GLY A 56 2.00 -9.79 9.19
CA GLY A 56 1.43 -9.10 10.36
C GLY A 56 2.44 -8.23 11.11
N LEU A 57 3.67 -8.70 11.28
CA LEU A 57 4.77 -7.94 11.87
C LEU A 57 5.18 -6.74 10.99
N TYR A 58 5.28 -6.93 9.68
CA TYR A 58 5.51 -5.84 8.72
C TYR A 58 4.41 -4.77 8.83
N GLY A 59 3.15 -5.19 8.75
CA GLY A 59 1.97 -4.31 8.84
C GLY A 59 1.95 -3.49 10.13
N SER A 60 2.20 -4.12 11.28
CA SER A 60 2.08 -3.50 12.60
C SER A 60 3.29 -2.66 13.04
N CYS A 61 4.51 -3.15 12.80
CA CYS A 61 5.74 -2.55 13.33
C CYS A 61 6.44 -1.60 12.35
N PHE A 62 6.25 -1.78 11.04
CA PHE A 62 6.99 -1.02 10.01
C PHE A 62 6.06 -0.15 9.16
N PHE A 63 5.06 -0.76 8.52
CA PHE A 63 4.13 -0.05 7.65
C PHE A 63 3.30 0.98 8.42
N ALA A 64 2.59 0.57 9.48
CA ALA A 64 1.68 1.44 10.19
C ALA A 64 2.32 2.71 10.81
N PRO A 65 3.48 2.65 11.49
CA PRO A 65 4.11 3.88 12.01
C PRO A 65 4.46 4.87 10.88
N ILE A 66 5.02 4.38 9.78
CA ILE A 66 5.37 5.22 8.63
C ILE A 66 4.10 5.78 7.98
N SER A 67 3.03 4.99 7.82
CA SER A 67 1.73 5.47 7.30
C SER A 67 1.07 6.52 8.21
N VAL A 68 1.16 6.37 9.54
CA VAL A 68 0.64 7.36 10.51
C VAL A 68 1.42 8.66 10.45
N LEU A 69 2.75 8.58 10.33
CA LEU A 69 3.59 9.75 10.16
C LEU A 69 3.28 10.46 8.83
N TRP A 70 3.22 9.72 7.73
CA TRP A 70 3.04 10.28 6.40
C TRP A 70 1.58 10.70 6.11
N HIS A 71 0.69 9.73 5.87
CA HIS A 71 -0.70 10.01 5.47
C HIS A 71 -1.52 10.65 6.59
N GLY A 72 -1.19 10.36 7.85
CA GLY A 72 -1.88 10.92 9.02
C GLY A 72 -1.41 12.32 9.43
N LYS A 73 -0.10 12.62 9.36
CA LYS A 73 0.47 13.85 9.95
C LYS A 73 1.20 14.78 8.98
N THR A 74 1.92 14.26 7.99
CA THR A 74 2.76 15.08 7.11
C THR A 74 2.04 15.47 5.81
N LEU A 75 1.57 14.49 5.05
CA LEU A 75 0.88 14.68 3.77
C LEU A 75 -0.36 15.62 3.86
N PRO A 76 -1.20 15.59 4.92
CA PRO A 76 -2.32 16.52 5.06
C PRO A 76 -1.91 17.98 5.35
N LYS A 77 -0.65 18.24 5.75
CA LYS A 77 -0.12 19.59 5.99
C LYS A 77 0.47 20.23 4.74
N LEU A 78 0.92 19.43 3.77
CA LEU A 78 1.44 19.94 2.51
C LEU A 78 0.36 20.77 1.78
N LYS A 79 0.72 21.97 1.33
CA LYS A 79 -0.13 22.86 0.55
C LYS A 79 0.51 23.02 -0.82
N ASN A 80 -0.31 23.02 -1.87
CA ASN A 80 0.16 23.25 -3.24
C ASN A 80 0.85 24.63 -3.33
N PRO A 81 2.16 24.69 -3.67
CA PRO A 81 2.95 25.92 -3.68
C PRO A 81 2.67 26.79 -4.91
N PHE A 82 2.12 26.20 -5.98
CA PHE A 82 1.75 26.91 -7.21
C PHE A 82 0.51 27.81 -7.03
N ILE A 83 -0.13 27.78 -5.85
CA ILE A 83 -1.25 28.67 -5.48
C ILE A 83 -0.76 29.65 -4.40
N ASN A 84 -0.48 30.88 -4.83
CA ASN A 84 0.00 31.95 -3.93
C ASN A 84 -0.97 32.23 -2.76
N LEU A 85 -0.43 32.77 -1.66
CA LEU A 85 -1.16 32.95 -0.39
C LEU A 85 -2.39 33.85 -0.52
N PHE A 86 -2.34 34.89 -1.38
CA PHE A 86 -3.47 35.80 -1.60
C PHE A 86 -4.63 35.10 -2.32
N ARG A 87 -4.33 34.40 -3.43
CA ARG A 87 -5.30 33.59 -4.17
C ARG A 87 -5.88 32.49 -3.29
N ARG A 88 -5.05 31.84 -2.46
CA ARG A 88 -5.50 30.82 -1.49
C ARG A 88 -6.52 31.39 -0.50
N LYS A 89 -6.22 32.51 0.18
CA LYS A 89 -7.16 33.16 1.11
C LYS A 89 -8.50 33.52 0.42
N LYS A 90 -8.46 34.07 -0.79
CA LYS A 90 -9.67 34.37 -1.59
C LYS A 90 -10.46 33.11 -1.96
N MET A 91 -9.78 32.00 -2.28
CA MET A 91 -10.44 30.72 -2.60
C MET A 91 -11.03 30.03 -1.36
N GLU A 92 -10.44 30.19 -0.18
CA GLU A 92 -10.93 29.61 1.07
C GLU A 92 -12.26 30.23 1.54
N GLN A 93 -12.51 31.51 1.21
CA GLN A 93 -13.74 32.24 1.54
C GLN A 93 -14.97 31.83 0.72
N VAL A 94 -14.78 31.36 -0.53
CA VAL A 94 -15.90 31.06 -1.45
C VAL A 94 -16.12 29.54 -1.53
N PRO A 95 -17.30 28.98 -1.16
CA PRO A 95 -17.50 27.53 -1.05
C PRO A 95 -17.16 26.72 -2.32
N ALA A 96 -17.53 27.22 -3.50
CA ALA A 96 -17.20 26.59 -4.78
C ALA A 96 -15.68 26.58 -5.06
N MET A 97 -14.98 27.65 -4.69
CA MET A 97 -13.53 27.77 -4.86
C MET A 97 -12.76 26.96 -3.83
N ARG A 98 -13.30 26.80 -2.61
CA ARG A 98 -12.76 25.92 -1.57
C ARG A 98 -12.75 24.46 -2.01
N LYS A 99 -13.79 23.98 -2.72
CA LYS A 99 -13.80 22.64 -3.34
C LYS A 99 -12.71 22.50 -4.40
N LYS A 100 -12.55 23.48 -5.30
CA LYS A 100 -11.47 23.49 -6.30
C LYS A 100 -10.08 23.52 -5.66
N LEU A 101 -9.88 24.32 -4.62
CA LEU A 101 -8.63 24.38 -3.85
C LEU A 101 -8.29 23.03 -3.21
N HIS A 102 -9.29 22.37 -2.59
CA HIS A 102 -9.11 21.04 -2.01
C HIS A 102 -8.69 20.02 -3.08
N PHE A 103 -9.28 20.07 -4.27
CA PHE A 103 -8.87 19.21 -5.39
C PHE A 103 -7.42 19.48 -5.81
N TYR A 104 -7.02 20.74 -6.00
CA TYR A 104 -5.65 21.09 -6.38
C TYR A 104 -4.60 20.76 -5.30
N ASP A 105 -4.96 20.83 -4.02
CA ASP A 105 -4.12 20.36 -2.92
C ASP A 105 -4.04 18.81 -2.89
N SER A 106 -5.14 18.10 -3.17
CA SER A 106 -5.16 16.63 -3.24
C SER A 106 -4.35 16.07 -4.41
N VAL A 107 -4.45 16.67 -5.60
CA VAL A 107 -3.63 16.29 -6.77
C VAL A 107 -2.14 16.54 -6.49
N PHE A 108 -1.79 17.69 -5.91
CA PHE A 108 -0.40 17.97 -5.52
C PHE A 108 0.14 16.95 -4.49
N ARG A 109 -0.66 16.65 -3.46
CA ARG A 109 -0.31 15.63 -2.45
C ARG A 109 -0.15 14.25 -3.06
N MET A 110 -1.04 13.83 -3.96
CA MET A 110 -0.93 12.57 -4.70
C MET A 110 0.37 12.53 -5.52
N GLY A 111 0.74 13.62 -6.19
CA GLY A 111 1.99 13.69 -6.96
C GLY A 111 3.23 13.50 -6.08
N ILE A 112 3.32 14.22 -4.96
CA ILE A 112 4.42 14.07 -3.99
C ILE A 112 4.46 12.66 -3.38
N ASP A 113 3.29 12.11 -3.04
CA ASP A 113 3.14 10.77 -2.49
C ASP A 113 3.65 9.70 -3.47
N GLN A 114 3.20 9.72 -4.72
CA GLN A 114 3.52 8.70 -5.71
C GLN A 114 4.95 8.80 -6.27
N LEU A 115 5.59 9.96 -6.20
CA LEU A 115 7.00 10.15 -6.56
C LEU A 115 7.97 9.71 -5.46
N ILE A 116 7.61 9.92 -4.19
CA ILE A 116 8.51 9.64 -3.05
C ILE A 116 8.25 8.25 -2.47
N PHE A 117 7.01 7.94 -2.10
CA PHE A 117 6.75 6.82 -1.19
C PHE A 117 6.84 5.43 -1.83
N PRO A 118 6.25 5.14 -3.00
CA PRO A 118 6.37 3.83 -3.64
C PRO A 118 7.84 3.43 -3.85
N GLY A 119 8.61 4.26 -4.55
CA GLY A 119 10.01 3.99 -4.88
C GLY A 119 10.96 4.10 -3.68
N LEU A 120 10.98 5.22 -2.95
CA LEU A 120 12.03 5.46 -1.94
C LEU A 120 11.72 4.86 -0.56
N VAL A 121 10.47 4.44 -0.30
CA VAL A 121 10.04 3.98 1.03
C VAL A 121 9.45 2.57 0.97
N TRP A 122 8.34 2.37 0.27
CA TRP A 122 7.56 1.13 0.37
C TRP A 122 8.22 -0.08 -0.27
N ILE A 123 8.70 0.03 -1.52
CA ILE A 123 9.34 -1.10 -2.21
C ILE A 123 10.64 -1.53 -1.49
N PRO A 124 11.56 -0.64 -1.10
CA PRO A 124 12.75 -1.01 -0.34
C PRO A 124 12.43 -1.58 1.04
N LEU A 125 11.52 -0.95 1.79
CA LEU A 125 11.16 -1.37 3.15
C LEU A 125 10.52 -2.76 3.14
N TYR A 126 9.60 -3.03 2.21
CA TYR A 126 8.96 -4.35 2.09
C TYR A 126 9.98 -5.44 1.81
N ASN A 127 10.80 -5.28 0.76
CA ASN A 127 11.82 -6.27 0.43
C ASN A 127 12.83 -6.48 1.57
N THR A 128 13.31 -5.39 2.17
CA THR A 128 14.27 -5.44 3.29
C THR A 128 13.70 -6.18 4.49
N VAL A 129 12.52 -5.78 4.98
CA VAL A 129 11.93 -6.38 6.19
C VAL A 129 11.50 -7.82 5.94
N MET A 130 10.91 -8.13 4.78
CA MET A 130 10.45 -9.49 4.49
C MET A 130 11.61 -10.48 4.32
N VAL A 131 12.72 -10.09 3.66
CA VAL A 131 13.91 -10.94 3.53
C VAL A 131 14.60 -11.16 4.88
N ILE A 132 14.75 -10.09 5.70
CA ILE A 132 15.33 -10.20 7.04
C ILE A 132 14.47 -11.10 7.95
N LEU A 133 13.13 -10.91 7.95
CA LEU A 133 12.23 -11.73 8.76
C LEU A 133 12.10 -13.17 8.24
N ALA A 134 12.42 -13.44 6.98
CA ALA A 134 12.51 -14.81 6.44
C ALA A 134 13.79 -15.53 6.88
N GLY A 135 14.81 -14.82 7.36
CA GLY A 135 16.05 -15.44 7.87
C GLY A 135 16.93 -16.06 6.78
N ARG A 136 17.01 -15.44 5.59
CA ARG A 136 17.89 -15.86 4.50
C ARG A 136 19.38 -15.70 4.88
N ASP A 137 20.23 -16.61 4.38
CA ASP A 137 21.66 -16.68 4.72
C ASP A 137 22.46 -15.45 4.27
N ASP A 138 22.26 -14.97 3.03
CA ASP A 138 22.70 -13.66 2.58
C ASP A 138 21.48 -12.76 2.28
N PRO A 139 20.98 -12.01 3.29
CA PRO A 139 19.84 -11.14 3.08
C PRO A 139 20.21 -9.91 2.23
N PHE A 140 21.47 -9.47 2.24
CA PHE A 140 21.88 -8.24 1.55
C PHE A 140 21.94 -8.44 0.04
N GLN A 141 22.53 -9.55 -0.43
CA GLN A 141 22.54 -9.89 -1.84
C GLN A 141 21.11 -10.08 -2.36
N VAL A 142 20.28 -10.87 -1.67
CA VAL A 142 18.88 -11.11 -2.06
C VAL A 142 18.05 -9.82 -2.14
N ILE A 143 18.27 -8.86 -1.24
CA ILE A 143 17.62 -7.54 -1.32
C ILE A 143 18.12 -6.75 -2.54
N GLN A 144 19.44 -6.73 -2.78
CA GLN A 144 20.03 -6.00 -3.90
C GLN A 144 19.52 -6.53 -5.25
N ASP A 145 19.52 -7.85 -5.44
CA ASP A 145 19.08 -8.49 -6.69
C ASP A 145 17.59 -8.25 -6.93
N LYS A 146 16.73 -8.42 -5.90
CA LYS A 146 15.29 -8.13 -5.99
C LYS A 146 15.00 -6.67 -6.36
N LEU A 147 15.73 -5.73 -5.77
CA LEU A 147 15.57 -4.32 -6.10
C LEU A 147 16.09 -4.05 -7.52
N TYR A 148 17.31 -4.46 -7.86
CA TYR A 148 17.91 -4.19 -9.17
C TYR A 148 17.07 -4.74 -10.34
N ASN A 149 16.62 -5.99 -10.24
CA ASN A 149 15.88 -6.65 -11.32
C ASN A 149 14.44 -6.14 -11.45
N ASN A 150 13.73 -5.94 -10.33
CA ASN A 150 12.28 -5.73 -10.36
C ASN A 150 11.83 -4.29 -10.10
N TRP A 151 12.73 -3.36 -9.76
CA TRP A 151 12.37 -1.98 -9.37
C TRP A 151 11.35 -1.34 -10.32
N TRP A 152 11.68 -1.33 -11.62
CA TRP A 152 10.88 -0.66 -12.64
C TRP A 152 9.59 -1.40 -12.96
N ARG A 153 9.57 -2.75 -12.90
CA ARG A 153 8.35 -3.54 -13.06
C ARG A 153 7.37 -3.23 -11.92
N VAL A 154 7.82 -3.38 -10.66
CA VAL A 154 7.00 -3.13 -9.46
C VAL A 154 6.55 -1.67 -9.35
N LEU A 155 7.42 -0.70 -9.66
CA LEU A 155 7.06 0.72 -9.61
C LEU A 155 6.05 1.11 -10.70
N SER A 156 6.17 0.54 -11.90
CA SER A 156 5.21 0.76 -12.99
C SER A 156 3.85 0.13 -12.66
N ALA A 157 3.84 -1.12 -12.17
CA ALA A 157 2.64 -1.79 -11.68
C ALA A 157 1.98 -1.05 -10.50
N ASN A 158 2.76 -0.40 -9.63
CA ASN A 158 2.19 0.50 -8.63
C ASN A 158 1.50 1.71 -9.29
N TRP A 159 2.14 2.37 -10.26
CA TRP A 159 1.61 3.59 -10.88
C TRP A 159 0.39 3.38 -11.79
N THR A 160 0.07 2.17 -12.24
CA THR A 160 -1.16 1.92 -13.01
C THR A 160 -2.43 2.07 -12.18
N VAL A 161 -2.39 1.73 -10.89
CA VAL A 161 -3.59 1.62 -10.03
C VAL A 161 -3.56 2.55 -8.82
N TRP A 162 -2.42 2.71 -8.16
CA TRP A 162 -2.33 3.44 -6.89
C TRP A 162 -2.55 4.96 -6.98
N PRO A 163 -2.11 5.70 -8.01
CA PRO A 163 -2.36 7.14 -8.12
C PRO A 163 -3.86 7.49 -8.15
N GLY A 164 -4.66 6.69 -8.87
CA GLY A 164 -6.11 6.88 -8.96
C GLY A 164 -6.81 6.67 -7.61
N PHE A 165 -6.51 5.55 -6.94
CA PHE A 165 -7.02 5.29 -5.60
C PHE A 165 -6.54 6.34 -4.58
N GLN A 166 -5.27 6.74 -4.63
CA GLN A 166 -4.72 7.71 -3.68
C GLN A 166 -5.35 9.10 -3.86
N LEU A 167 -5.66 9.52 -5.09
CA LEU A 167 -6.40 10.76 -5.33
C LEU A 167 -7.81 10.69 -4.70
N PHE A 168 -8.52 9.57 -4.88
CA PHE A 168 -9.81 9.33 -4.23
C PHE A 168 -9.69 9.39 -2.69
N ASN A 169 -8.71 8.68 -2.12
CA ASN A 169 -8.43 8.63 -0.68
C ASN A 169 -8.10 10.01 -0.10
N LEU A 170 -7.30 10.81 -0.81
CA LEU A 170 -6.94 12.16 -0.40
C LEU A 170 -8.08 13.17 -0.53
N TYR A 171 -8.98 13.00 -1.50
CA TYR A 171 -10.07 13.94 -1.76
C TYR A 171 -11.35 13.63 -0.98
N PHE A 172 -11.74 12.36 -0.84
CA PHE A 172 -13.00 11.96 -0.20
C PHE A 172 -12.84 11.43 1.24
N ILE A 173 -11.75 10.72 1.55
CA ILE A 173 -11.62 10.03 2.85
C ILE A 173 -11.06 10.97 3.93
N PRO A 174 -11.70 11.05 5.13
CA PRO A 174 -11.17 11.80 6.26
C PRO A 174 -9.81 11.28 6.72
N VAL A 175 -8.89 12.17 7.10
CA VAL A 175 -7.47 11.85 7.41
C VAL A 175 -7.28 10.63 8.31
N HIS A 176 -8.10 10.49 9.37
CA HIS A 176 -8.00 9.38 10.33
C HIS A 176 -8.45 8.02 9.79
N LEU A 177 -9.18 7.98 8.67
CA LEU A 177 -9.64 6.75 8.00
C LEU A 177 -8.79 6.38 6.77
N ARG A 178 -7.91 7.26 6.30
CA ARG A 178 -7.14 7.04 5.06
C ARG A 178 -6.26 5.79 5.09
N ILE A 179 -5.71 5.46 6.25
CA ILE A 179 -4.87 4.27 6.43
C ILE A 179 -5.73 3.02 6.39
N VAL A 180 -6.93 3.03 6.98
CA VAL A 180 -7.89 1.92 6.87
C VAL A 180 -8.32 1.70 5.41
N ALA A 181 -8.61 2.78 4.68
CA ALA A 181 -8.93 2.71 3.26
C ALA A 181 -7.76 2.17 2.42
N LEU A 182 -6.52 2.60 2.69
CA LEU A 182 -5.30 2.06 2.06
C LEU A 182 -5.14 0.56 2.31
N ASN A 183 -5.39 0.08 3.53
CA ASN A 183 -5.29 -1.35 3.83
C ASN A 183 -6.37 -2.18 3.11
N ILE A 184 -7.63 -1.72 3.09
CA ILE A 184 -8.71 -2.39 2.37
C ILE A 184 -8.37 -2.50 0.86
N TRP A 185 -7.84 -1.42 0.28
CA TRP A 185 -7.38 -1.43 -1.11
C TRP A 185 -6.18 -2.35 -1.32
N ALA A 186 -5.20 -2.34 -0.42
CA ALA A 186 -4.02 -3.21 -0.46
C ALA A 186 -4.40 -4.70 -0.41
N THR A 187 -5.34 -5.08 0.46
CA THR A 187 -5.85 -6.46 0.54
C THR A 187 -6.48 -6.90 -0.78
N GLY A 188 -7.35 -6.06 -1.37
CA GLY A 188 -7.95 -6.34 -2.68
C GLY A 188 -6.91 -6.40 -3.80
N TRP A 189 -5.92 -5.51 -3.78
CA TRP A 189 -4.83 -5.48 -4.75
C TRP A 189 -3.95 -6.73 -4.70
N ASN A 190 -3.53 -7.16 -3.50
CA ASN A 190 -2.73 -8.37 -3.32
C ASN A 190 -3.51 -9.62 -3.77
N THR A 191 -4.81 -9.67 -3.47
CA THR A 191 -5.70 -10.75 -3.93
C THR A 191 -5.82 -10.77 -5.45
N PHE A 192 -5.89 -9.61 -6.10
CA PHE A 192 -5.88 -9.49 -7.57
C PHE A 192 -4.54 -9.89 -8.20
N LEU A 193 -3.40 -9.51 -7.60
CA LEU A 193 -2.09 -9.96 -8.07
C LEU A 193 -2.01 -11.50 -8.03
N SER A 194 -2.34 -12.13 -6.90
CA SER A 194 -2.34 -13.59 -6.79
C SER A 194 -3.33 -14.27 -7.76
N PHE A 195 -4.45 -13.63 -8.09
CA PHE A 195 -5.32 -14.10 -9.17
C PHE A 195 -4.62 -14.08 -10.54
N VAL A 196 -3.95 -12.98 -10.89
CA VAL A 196 -3.23 -12.83 -12.16
C VAL A 196 -2.10 -13.86 -12.29
N HIS A 197 -1.30 -14.05 -11.23
CA HIS A 197 -0.15 -14.98 -11.24
C HIS A 197 -0.56 -16.46 -11.21
N ASN A 198 -1.59 -16.83 -10.44
CA ASN A 198 -1.94 -18.24 -10.22
C ASN A 198 -3.11 -18.76 -11.09
N THR A 199 -3.67 -17.96 -12.01
CA THR A 199 -4.79 -18.38 -12.87
C THR A 199 -4.39 -18.50 -14.34
N LYS A 200 -4.51 -19.71 -14.91
CA LYS A 200 -4.18 -19.97 -16.33
C LYS A 200 -4.99 -19.09 -17.28
N GLY A 201 -4.30 -18.40 -18.19
CA GLY A 201 -4.90 -17.50 -19.18
C GLY A 201 -4.96 -16.03 -18.75
N HIS A 202 -4.57 -15.73 -17.51
CA HIS A 202 -4.32 -14.37 -17.03
C HIS A 202 -2.82 -14.06 -17.06
N GLY A 203 -2.47 -12.78 -16.90
CA GLY A 203 -1.08 -12.31 -16.93
C GLY A 203 -0.53 -12.13 -18.35
N HIS A 204 0.72 -12.49 -18.59
CA HIS A 204 1.37 -12.39 -19.90
C HIS A 204 0.67 -13.28 -20.95
N GLY A 205 0.20 -12.64 -22.03
CA GLY A 205 -0.54 -13.32 -23.10
C GLY A 205 -2.06 -13.39 -22.89
N SER A 206 -2.59 -12.84 -21.79
CA SER A 206 -4.03 -12.68 -21.56
C SER A 206 -4.72 -11.75 -22.58
N GLY A 207 -3.97 -10.84 -23.21
CA GLY A 207 -4.52 -9.73 -24.00
C GLY A 207 -5.07 -8.58 -23.14
N HIS A 208 -5.07 -8.72 -21.81
CA HIS A 208 -5.50 -7.70 -20.87
C HIS A 208 -4.30 -6.88 -20.40
N ARG A 209 -4.09 -5.71 -21.01
CA ARG A 209 -2.96 -4.79 -20.72
C ARG A 209 -2.66 -4.53 -19.25
N LEU A 210 -3.67 -4.54 -18.36
CA LEU A 210 -3.39 -4.35 -16.93
C LEU A 210 -2.71 -5.60 -16.35
N GLU A 211 -3.21 -6.79 -16.67
CA GLU A 211 -2.65 -8.08 -16.25
C GLU A 211 -1.23 -8.23 -16.82
N GLU A 212 -1.01 -7.94 -18.10
CA GLU A 212 0.32 -7.98 -18.76
C GLU A 212 1.36 -7.00 -18.18
N ILE A 213 0.95 -5.98 -17.42
CA ILE A 213 1.86 -5.00 -16.78
C ILE A 213 2.15 -5.36 -15.32
N VAL A 214 1.27 -6.15 -14.67
CA VAL A 214 1.36 -6.47 -13.24
C VAL A 214 1.61 -7.95 -12.95
N ASP A 215 1.52 -8.78 -13.99
CA ASP A 215 2.35 -9.95 -14.11
C ASP A 215 3.83 -9.52 -14.12
N ILE A 216 4.59 -10.00 -13.13
CA ILE A 216 5.98 -9.60 -12.89
C ILE A 216 6.88 -10.85 -12.89
N ASP A 217 6.28 -12.04 -13.06
CA ASP A 217 6.97 -13.31 -12.94
C ASP A 217 7.96 -13.51 -14.11
N ASP A 218 9.24 -13.43 -13.77
CA ASP A 218 10.18 -14.45 -14.25
C ASP A 218 10.21 -15.54 -13.16
N ASP A 219 9.85 -16.78 -13.51
CA ASP A 219 9.68 -17.94 -12.61
C ASP A 219 10.88 -18.24 -11.68
N GLU A 220 12.05 -17.66 -11.97
CA GLU A 220 13.28 -17.85 -11.20
C GLU A 220 13.33 -17.08 -9.86
N GLN A 221 12.44 -16.12 -9.59
CA GLN A 221 12.60 -15.21 -8.43
C GLN A 221 11.74 -15.52 -7.19
N GLU A 222 10.79 -16.46 -7.27
CA GLU A 222 10.17 -17.04 -6.07
C GLU A 222 11.05 -18.10 -5.39
N PHE A 223 12.06 -18.65 -6.08
CA PHE A 223 13.05 -19.60 -5.52
C PHE A 223 13.78 -19.09 -4.25
N TYR A 224 13.71 -17.79 -3.95
CA TYR A 224 14.32 -17.17 -2.77
C TYR A 224 13.31 -16.54 -1.80
N VAL A 225 12.01 -16.83 -1.90
CA VAL A 225 10.99 -16.21 -1.00
C VAL A 225 10.29 -17.22 -0.10
N PHE A 226 9.99 -18.42 -0.57
CA PHE A 226 9.37 -19.46 0.25
C PHE A 226 10.17 -20.74 0.18
N TYR A 227 10.45 -21.25 1.39
CA TYR A 227 11.41 -22.33 1.65
C TYR A 227 12.40 -21.91 2.75
N ASP A 228 12.04 -21.53 4.00
CA ASP A 228 10.72 -21.45 4.69
C ASP A 228 10.14 -20.00 4.74
#